data_AF-A0A7G6XS49-F1
#
_entry.id   AF-A0A7G6XS49-F1
#
_cell.length_a   1.000
_cell.length_b   1.000
_cell.length_c   1.000
_cell.angle_alpha   90.00
_cell.angle_beta   90.00
_cell.angle_gamma   90.00
#
_symmetry.space_group_name_H-M   'P 1'
#
loop_
_entity.id
_entity.type
_entity.pdbx_description
1 polymer ?
#
loop_
_entity_poly.entity_id
_entity_poly.type
_entity_poly.pdbx_seq_one_letter_code
_entity_poly.pdbx_strand_id
1 'polypeptide(L)'
;MPHHGPDSTPDHGPGATPESGRRVSLWLWTSLGLFAACVPCALLVVEKLGSALSPVPLVLAVLAALAGYVLAVRAVAGEWFGQRPRRSRMLLWSAATVLFLGSVAVLLVFRPPPPPLARMSGALDVAVAGFAAESGRQDRQVLDDVAVTFAHDMAARISTATGVRSYAGEAPLPLAQLADAPRGALEHKTARFADETNAEIVVGGLVREDRAGQITLRPAVYIRADQIPDSPELTGWFLGEPVLVARGWESARARAQLTGELTRRIDALTQFVDALDTWRNGSPADAGRTLTALLDAEQRHNDRGFVPPDLVRLFHGHVLEGQASGESGPSRERLLEQARSDYLAIGPDSPTGRRAALSLQGNAYRRAIGPTHSCKPGTVRAAELAQVSKALRVLAADHGMTELGRLKAHVNLAQVEQCRITARAVKDDGTVERAVATVRTAPDLTGASDLRAFAESIAAVNAAGRGDPAAAVDRIRAAIAQGQDPLQRAIWHGLLASWSFELCDLATGRTAQQDALTQLAAAQQAGRADSALVRRNEEAFAAELRRAEERCGKADRTDRTDRTGRTGNTDKER
;
A
#
# COMPACT_ATOMS: atom_id res chain seq x y z
N MET A 1 -63.82 60.37 24.30
CA MET A 1 -64.88 60.45 23.25
C MET A 1 -65.09 61.92 22.90
N PRO A 2 -65.46 62.30 21.66
CA PRO A 2 -64.79 62.10 20.37
C PRO A 2 -64.75 63.42 19.51
N HIS A 3 -64.28 63.30 18.25
CA HIS A 3 -64.55 64.18 17.07
C HIS A 3 -63.87 65.56 16.98
N HIS A 4 -63.48 66.09 15.82
CA HIS A 4 -63.38 65.68 14.41
C HIS A 4 -62.52 66.80 13.71
N GLY A 5 -61.86 66.49 12.58
CA GLY A 5 -61.20 67.49 11.70
C GLY A 5 -62.19 68.32 10.87
N PRO A 6 -61.89 68.78 9.63
CA PRO A 6 -60.63 68.80 8.88
C PRO A 6 -60.40 70.08 7.99
N ASP A 7 -59.50 69.98 6.99
CA ASP A 7 -59.32 70.79 5.76
C ASP A 7 -58.57 72.14 5.85
N SER A 8 -57.60 72.51 4.99
CA SER A 8 -57.24 72.09 3.61
C SER A 8 -55.87 72.70 3.15
N THR A 9 -55.05 71.89 2.44
CA THR A 9 -54.19 72.08 1.20
C THR A 9 -53.42 73.41 0.87
N PRO A 10 -52.49 73.47 -0.14
CA PRO A 10 -51.45 72.54 -0.64
C PRO A 10 -50.10 73.17 -1.14
N ASP A 11 -49.17 72.28 -1.54
CA ASP A 11 -48.15 72.32 -2.62
C ASP A 11 -46.95 73.31 -2.70
N HIS A 12 -45.73 72.76 -2.60
CA HIS A 12 -44.74 72.60 -3.69
C HIS A 12 -43.48 71.83 -3.20
N GLY A 13 -42.95 70.88 -4.00
CA GLY A 13 -41.77 70.02 -3.67
C GLY A 13 -40.42 70.76 -3.69
N PRO A 14 -39.23 70.10 -3.63
CA PRO A 14 -38.92 68.67 -3.74
C PRO A 14 -37.95 68.14 -2.63
N GLY A 15 -37.88 66.81 -2.42
CA GLY A 15 -36.86 66.27 -1.51
C GLY A 15 -36.96 64.76 -1.31
N ALA A 16 -36.21 64.01 -2.11
CA ALA A 16 -35.88 62.63 -1.79
C ALA A 16 -35.16 62.60 -0.43
N THR A 17 -35.83 62.10 0.61
CA THR A 17 -35.22 61.98 1.93
C THR A 17 -34.24 60.79 1.95
N PRO A 18 -33.00 61.00 2.44
CA PRO A 18 -31.96 59.95 2.51
C PRO A 18 -32.30 58.82 3.49
N GLU A 19 -33.37 58.97 4.29
CA GLU A 19 -33.83 57.94 5.24
C GLU A 19 -34.58 56.78 4.57
N SER A 20 -35.28 57.01 3.46
CA SER A 20 -36.04 55.95 2.77
C SER A 20 -35.10 54.93 2.09
N GLY A 21 -34.04 55.40 1.43
CA GLY A 21 -33.01 54.54 0.85
C GLY A 21 -32.16 53.82 1.90
N ARG A 22 -31.93 54.43 3.06
CA ARG A 22 -31.12 53.86 4.15
C ARG A 22 -31.88 52.78 4.94
N ARG A 23 -33.19 52.96 5.19
CA ARG A 23 -34.04 51.92 5.79
C ARG A 23 -34.23 50.72 4.85
N VAL A 24 -34.37 50.95 3.55
CA VAL A 24 -34.46 49.88 2.54
C VAL A 24 -33.14 49.13 2.39
N SER A 25 -31.99 49.83 2.44
CA SER A 25 -30.66 49.21 2.49
C SER A 25 -30.52 48.33 3.72
N LEU A 26 -30.78 48.85 4.92
CA LEU A 26 -30.69 48.11 6.17
C LEU A 26 -31.61 46.88 6.17
N TRP A 27 -32.86 47.01 5.70
CA TRP A 27 -33.79 45.89 5.67
C TRP A 27 -33.34 44.80 4.70
N LEU A 28 -32.90 45.15 3.49
CA LEU A 28 -32.37 44.20 2.49
C LEU A 28 -31.12 43.47 2.99
N TRP A 29 -30.21 44.17 3.66
CA TRP A 29 -29.02 43.57 4.30
C TRP A 29 -29.39 42.69 5.50
N THR A 30 -30.42 43.04 6.28
CA THR A 30 -30.93 42.17 7.35
C THR A 30 -31.68 40.94 6.81
N SER A 31 -32.41 41.05 5.71
CA SER A 31 -33.05 39.91 5.04
C SER A 31 -32.01 38.97 4.44
N LEU A 32 -30.97 39.52 3.79
CA LEU A 32 -29.81 38.75 3.31
C LEU A 32 -29.02 38.13 4.45
N GLY A 33 -28.85 38.83 5.58
CA GLY A 33 -28.19 38.31 6.77
C GLY A 33 -28.98 37.19 7.44
N LEU A 34 -30.31 37.32 7.54
CA LEU A 34 -31.20 36.27 8.02
C LEU A 34 -31.19 35.07 7.08
N PHE A 35 -31.16 35.29 5.76
CA PHE A 35 -31.01 34.22 4.76
C PHE A 35 -29.66 33.52 4.86
N ALA A 36 -28.57 34.28 5.04
CA ALA A 36 -27.22 33.77 5.25
C ALA A 36 -27.07 32.97 6.55
N ALA A 37 -27.96 33.20 7.55
CA ALA A 37 -28.01 32.43 8.79
C ALA A 37 -28.95 31.22 8.71
N CYS A 38 -30.11 31.33 8.03
CA CYS A 38 -31.09 30.25 7.95
C CYS A 38 -30.71 29.14 6.97
N VAL A 39 -30.01 29.45 5.87
CA VAL A 39 -29.57 28.46 4.89
C VAL A 39 -28.55 27.47 5.49
N PRO A 40 -27.50 27.90 6.21
CA PRO A 40 -26.62 26.99 6.95
C PRO A 40 -27.37 26.13 7.99
N CYS A 41 -28.33 26.71 8.72
CA CYS A 41 -29.10 25.96 9.72
C CYS A 41 -30.02 24.89 9.10
N ALA A 42 -30.69 25.20 7.98
CA ALA A 42 -31.50 24.20 7.26
C ALA A 42 -30.62 23.10 6.64
N LEU A 43 -29.42 23.46 6.16
CA LEU A 43 -28.44 22.52 5.63
C LEU A 43 -27.80 21.65 6.72
N LEU A 44 -27.59 22.17 7.93
CA LEU A 44 -27.16 21.42 9.12
C LEU A 44 -28.20 20.39 9.58
N VAL A 45 -29.50 20.67 9.40
CA VAL A 45 -30.57 19.68 9.67
C VAL A 45 -30.56 18.56 8.62
N VAL A 46 -30.27 18.88 7.36
CA VAL A 46 -30.05 17.88 6.29
C VAL A 46 -28.77 17.08 6.53
N GLU A 47 -27.72 17.69 7.09
CA GLU A 47 -26.47 17.02 7.50
C GLU A 47 -26.70 16.00 8.62
N LYS A 48 -27.51 16.33 9.64
CA LYS A 48 -27.87 15.39 10.72
C LYS A 48 -28.75 14.21 10.27
N LEU A 49 -29.48 14.35 9.17
CA LEU A 49 -30.30 13.28 8.58
C LEU A 49 -29.61 12.58 7.39
N GLY A 50 -28.50 13.13 6.91
CA GLY A 50 -27.88 12.81 5.61
C GLY A 50 -26.82 11.71 5.63
N SER A 51 -26.46 11.18 6.80
CA SER A 51 -25.47 10.09 6.89
C SER A 51 -25.98 8.74 6.35
N ALA A 52 -27.27 8.63 6.00
CA ALA A 52 -27.90 7.38 5.56
C ALA A 52 -28.58 7.43 4.17
N LEU A 53 -28.47 8.54 3.42
CA LEU A 53 -29.22 8.72 2.17
C LEU A 53 -28.36 8.49 0.90
N SER A 54 -28.92 7.76 -0.06
CA SER A 54 -28.31 7.51 -1.38
C SER A 54 -28.19 8.81 -2.21
N PRO A 55 -27.38 8.87 -3.28
CA PRO A 55 -27.13 10.12 -4.02
C PRO A 55 -28.39 10.77 -4.65
N VAL A 56 -29.45 10.00 -4.89
CA VAL A 56 -30.70 10.48 -5.52
C VAL A 56 -31.52 11.41 -4.61
N PRO A 57 -31.86 11.05 -3.35
CA PRO A 57 -32.54 11.95 -2.43
C PRO A 57 -31.73 13.20 -2.05
N LEU A 58 -30.39 13.13 -2.06
CA LEU A 58 -29.53 14.31 -1.91
C LEU A 58 -29.72 15.29 -3.07
N VAL A 59 -29.70 14.79 -4.32
CA VAL A 59 -29.95 15.62 -5.51
C VAL A 59 -31.37 16.20 -5.48
N LEU A 60 -32.37 15.42 -5.05
CA LEU A 60 -33.74 15.92 -4.89
C LEU A 60 -33.86 16.98 -3.78
N ALA A 61 -33.14 16.84 -2.66
CA ALA A 61 -33.11 17.85 -1.60
C ALA A 61 -32.42 19.14 -2.07
N VAL A 62 -31.32 19.03 -2.82
CA VAL A 62 -30.64 20.18 -3.45
C VAL A 62 -31.57 20.85 -4.46
N LEU A 63 -32.26 20.08 -5.30
CA LEU A 63 -33.22 20.61 -6.28
C LEU A 63 -34.45 21.25 -5.63
N ALA A 64 -34.96 20.67 -4.53
CA ALA A 64 -36.06 21.24 -3.75
C ALA A 64 -35.64 22.53 -3.06
N ALA A 65 -34.42 22.59 -2.52
CA ALA A 65 -33.83 23.82 -2.00
C ALA A 65 -33.65 24.86 -3.11
N LEU A 66 -33.23 24.46 -4.32
CA LEU A 66 -33.10 25.32 -5.51
C LEU A 66 -34.46 25.86 -5.97
N ALA A 67 -35.50 25.02 -5.99
CA ALA A 67 -36.85 25.43 -6.33
C ALA A 67 -37.43 26.39 -5.29
N GLY A 68 -37.26 26.10 -3.99
CA GLY A 68 -37.64 26.99 -2.90
C GLY A 68 -36.89 28.32 -2.95
N TYR A 69 -35.60 28.29 -3.29
CA TYR A 69 -34.76 29.46 -3.49
C TYR A 69 -35.24 30.33 -4.65
N VAL A 70 -35.50 29.72 -5.81
CA VAL A 70 -36.00 30.43 -7.00
C VAL A 70 -37.37 31.06 -6.71
N LEU A 71 -38.26 30.37 -6.00
CA LEU A 71 -39.57 30.90 -5.62
C LEU A 71 -39.46 32.07 -4.64
N ALA A 72 -38.59 31.97 -3.62
CA ALA A 72 -38.36 33.04 -2.66
C ALA A 72 -37.76 34.28 -3.34
N VAL A 73 -36.77 34.11 -4.21
CA VAL A 73 -36.19 35.21 -5.01
C VAL A 73 -37.24 35.82 -5.94
N ARG A 74 -38.14 35.02 -6.53
CA ARG A 74 -39.23 35.51 -7.38
C ARG A 74 -40.27 36.32 -6.60
N ALA A 75 -40.61 35.92 -5.38
CA ALA A 75 -41.52 36.65 -4.51
C ALA A 75 -40.93 38.01 -4.12
N VAL A 76 -39.68 38.02 -3.66
CA VAL A 76 -38.96 39.26 -3.28
C VAL A 76 -38.70 40.17 -4.48
N ALA A 77 -38.40 39.61 -5.67
CA ALA A 77 -38.20 40.39 -6.89
C ALA A 77 -39.52 40.89 -7.50
N GLY A 78 -40.61 40.15 -7.33
CA GLY A 78 -41.94 40.49 -7.85
C GLY A 78 -42.55 41.70 -7.15
N GLU A 79 -42.41 41.81 -5.84
CA GLU A 79 -43.00 42.90 -5.06
C GLU A 79 -42.24 44.24 -5.18
N TRP A 80 -40.92 44.22 -5.46
CA TRP A 80 -40.10 45.45 -5.40
C TRP A 80 -39.40 45.86 -6.70
N PHE A 81 -39.15 44.93 -7.62
CA PHE A 81 -38.30 45.21 -8.79
C PHE A 81 -39.06 45.37 -10.09
N GLY A 82 -40.39 45.28 -10.10
CA GLY A 82 -41.25 45.46 -11.29
C GLY A 82 -40.95 46.74 -12.09
N GLN A 83 -40.50 47.81 -11.43
CA GLN A 83 -40.21 49.12 -12.05
C GLN A 83 -38.71 49.52 -12.09
N ARG A 84 -37.76 48.66 -11.70
CA ARG A 84 -36.30 48.97 -11.71
C ARG A 84 -35.57 48.46 -12.97
N PRO A 85 -34.46 49.11 -13.37
CA PRO A 85 -33.72 48.77 -14.60
C PRO A 85 -33.10 47.36 -14.58
N ARG A 86 -33.03 46.75 -15.77
CA ARG A 86 -32.64 45.34 -16.01
C ARG A 86 -31.30 44.93 -15.36
N ARG A 87 -30.34 45.87 -15.26
CA ARG A 87 -29.02 45.66 -14.61
C ARG A 87 -29.12 45.34 -13.12
N SER A 88 -30.02 46.00 -12.39
CA SER A 88 -30.19 45.78 -10.94
C SER A 88 -30.76 44.39 -10.64
N ARG A 89 -31.66 43.90 -11.51
CA ARG A 89 -32.20 42.53 -11.42
C ARG A 89 -31.12 41.49 -11.71
N MET A 90 -30.27 41.73 -12.72
CA MET A 90 -29.15 40.83 -13.02
C MET A 90 -28.14 40.74 -11.87
N LEU A 91 -27.78 41.87 -11.25
CA LEU A 91 -26.84 41.89 -10.12
C LEU A 91 -27.36 41.10 -8.90
N LEU A 92 -28.66 41.22 -8.62
CA LEU A 92 -29.30 40.45 -7.53
C LEU A 92 -29.27 38.95 -7.84
N TRP A 93 -29.63 38.56 -9.07
CA TRP A 93 -29.56 37.16 -9.49
C TRP A 93 -28.14 36.61 -9.47
N SER A 94 -27.13 37.38 -9.89
CA SER A 94 -25.74 36.93 -9.82
C SER A 94 -25.25 36.78 -8.38
N ALA A 95 -25.56 37.74 -7.49
CA ALA A 95 -25.17 37.65 -6.08
C ALA A 95 -25.85 36.45 -5.39
N ALA A 96 -27.12 36.23 -5.71
CA ALA A 96 -27.91 35.09 -5.28
C ALA A 96 -27.29 33.75 -5.73
N THR A 97 -26.95 33.62 -7.01
CA THR A 97 -26.30 32.41 -7.55
C THR A 97 -24.92 32.18 -6.92
N VAL A 98 -24.12 33.23 -6.72
CA VAL A 98 -22.79 33.11 -6.09
C VAL A 98 -22.90 32.66 -4.64
N LEU A 99 -23.86 33.20 -3.87
CA LEU A 99 -24.11 32.77 -2.49
C LEU A 99 -24.56 31.31 -2.44
N PHE A 100 -25.47 30.89 -3.32
CA PHE A 100 -25.92 29.50 -3.40
C PHE A 100 -24.77 28.55 -3.75
N LEU A 101 -23.99 28.86 -4.80
CA LEU A 101 -22.84 28.06 -5.20
C LEU A 101 -21.77 28.02 -4.09
N GLY A 102 -21.55 29.13 -3.40
CA GLY A 102 -20.66 29.20 -2.23
C GLY A 102 -21.12 28.29 -1.09
N SER A 103 -22.41 28.29 -0.76
CA SER A 103 -22.97 27.39 0.27
C SER A 103 -22.88 25.91 -0.11
N VAL A 104 -23.11 25.58 -1.38
CA VAL A 104 -22.95 24.20 -1.89
C VAL A 104 -21.48 23.77 -1.85
N ALA A 105 -20.55 24.65 -2.22
CA ALA A 105 -19.12 24.37 -2.15
C ALA A 105 -18.66 24.12 -0.70
N VAL A 106 -19.11 24.95 0.25
CA VAL A 106 -18.82 24.79 1.69
C VAL A 106 -19.36 23.45 2.19
N LEU A 107 -20.58 23.05 1.82
CA LEU A 107 -21.15 21.74 2.18
C LEU A 107 -20.35 20.54 1.65
N LEU A 108 -19.78 20.65 0.46
CA LEU A 108 -18.98 19.58 -0.13
C LEU A 108 -17.59 19.48 0.51
N VAL A 109 -17.02 20.63 0.90
CA VAL A 109 -15.69 20.71 1.53
C VAL A 109 -15.72 20.34 3.01
N PHE A 110 -16.78 20.70 3.74
CA PHE A 110 -16.90 20.49 5.19
C PHE A 110 -17.72 19.25 5.59
N ARG A 111 -17.88 18.26 4.71
CA ARG A 111 -18.46 16.97 5.14
C ARG A 111 -17.61 16.42 6.29
N PRO A 112 -18.19 16.13 7.47
CA PRO A 112 -17.43 15.45 8.52
C PRO A 112 -16.85 14.16 7.94
N PRO A 113 -15.57 13.85 8.22
CA PRO A 113 -14.98 12.61 7.75
C PRO A 113 -15.87 11.45 8.21
N PRO A 114 -16.05 10.41 7.38
CA PRO A 114 -16.77 9.21 7.81
C PRO A 114 -16.16 8.72 9.14
N PRO A 115 -16.96 8.17 10.06
CA PRO A 115 -16.43 7.65 11.32
C PRO A 115 -15.30 6.66 11.01
N PRO A 116 -14.22 6.68 11.80
CA PRO A 116 -13.09 5.77 11.56
C PRO A 116 -13.59 4.33 11.61
N LEU A 117 -13.09 3.50 10.69
CA LEU A 117 -13.42 2.08 10.68
C LEU A 117 -12.95 1.46 11.99
N ALA A 118 -13.79 0.60 12.56
CA ALA A 118 -13.43 -0.12 13.75
C ALA A 118 -12.23 -1.02 13.46
N ARG A 119 -11.19 -0.93 14.27
CA ARG A 119 -9.96 -1.72 14.11
C ARG A 119 -10.14 -3.14 14.63
N MET A 120 -9.52 -4.07 13.94
CA MET A 120 -9.37 -5.46 14.37
C MET A 120 -8.11 -5.59 15.24
N SER A 121 -8.12 -6.54 16.17
CA SER A 121 -7.07 -6.72 17.18
C SER A 121 -6.68 -8.18 17.39
N GLY A 122 -7.09 -9.08 16.49
CA GLY A 122 -6.72 -10.49 16.54
C GLY A 122 -5.27 -10.71 16.09
N ALA A 123 -4.77 -11.93 16.29
CA ALA A 123 -3.43 -12.32 15.84
C ALA A 123 -3.39 -12.65 14.33
N LEU A 124 -4.57 -12.90 13.75
CA LEU A 124 -4.82 -13.21 12.35
C LEU A 124 -6.14 -12.57 11.93
N ASP A 125 -6.14 -11.32 11.47
CA ASP A 125 -7.38 -10.58 11.22
C ASP A 125 -7.84 -10.68 9.75
N VAL A 126 -9.05 -11.17 9.54
CA VAL A 126 -9.69 -11.30 8.23
C VAL A 126 -10.88 -10.35 8.10
N ALA A 127 -10.78 -9.39 7.20
CA ALA A 127 -11.88 -8.49 6.87
C ALA A 127 -12.67 -9.00 5.66
N VAL A 128 -13.98 -9.14 5.80
CA VAL A 128 -14.87 -9.39 4.66
C VAL A 128 -15.36 -8.03 4.14
N ALA A 129 -14.77 -7.57 3.03
CA ALA A 129 -15.10 -6.28 2.42
C ALA A 129 -16.43 -6.29 1.63
N GLY A 130 -16.91 -7.48 1.26
CA GLY A 130 -18.19 -7.66 0.57
C GLY A 130 -18.09 -8.29 -0.80
N PHE A 131 -19.21 -8.33 -1.52
CA PHE A 131 -19.31 -8.83 -2.87
C PHE A 131 -19.86 -7.75 -3.79
N ALA A 132 -19.36 -7.66 -5.03
CA ALA A 132 -19.85 -6.69 -6.00
C ALA A 132 -20.33 -7.35 -7.29
N ALA A 133 -21.36 -6.76 -7.90
CA ALA A 133 -21.82 -7.10 -9.24
C ALA A 133 -20.88 -6.53 -10.30
N GLU A 134 -20.51 -7.32 -11.32
CA GLU A 134 -19.75 -6.84 -12.49
C GLU A 134 -20.56 -5.81 -13.28
N SER A 135 -21.85 -6.07 -13.52
CA SER A 135 -22.74 -5.23 -14.33
C SER A 135 -23.64 -4.29 -13.52
N GLY A 136 -23.52 -4.30 -12.18
CA GLY A 136 -24.38 -3.52 -11.28
C GLY A 136 -25.85 -3.95 -11.25
N ARG A 137 -26.21 -5.07 -11.89
CA ARG A 137 -27.59 -5.56 -11.99
C ARG A 137 -28.10 -6.22 -10.71
N GLN A 138 -27.21 -6.83 -9.95
CA GLN A 138 -27.57 -7.49 -8.70
C GLN A 138 -27.78 -6.48 -7.58
N ASP A 139 -28.79 -6.72 -6.75
CA ASP A 139 -29.11 -5.86 -5.61
C ASP A 139 -27.94 -5.84 -4.61
N ARG A 140 -27.44 -4.63 -4.35
CA ARG A 140 -26.35 -4.38 -3.42
C ARG A 140 -26.70 -4.78 -1.99
N GLN A 141 -27.93 -4.55 -1.55
CA GLN A 141 -28.34 -4.91 -0.19
C GLN A 141 -28.31 -6.43 0.00
N VAL A 142 -28.70 -7.19 -1.03
CA VAL A 142 -28.62 -8.66 -1.03
C VAL A 142 -27.15 -9.13 -0.97
N LEU A 143 -26.25 -8.48 -1.71
CA LEU A 143 -24.80 -8.79 -1.66
C LEU A 143 -24.20 -8.50 -0.29
N ASP A 144 -24.55 -7.36 0.30
CA ASP A 144 -24.08 -6.96 1.64
C ASP A 144 -24.60 -7.94 2.71
N ASP A 145 -25.87 -8.34 2.66
CA ASP A 145 -26.44 -9.36 3.57
C ASP A 145 -25.73 -10.72 3.47
N VAL A 146 -25.41 -11.16 2.25
CA VAL A 146 -24.68 -12.41 2.01
C VAL A 146 -23.26 -12.31 2.60
N ALA A 147 -22.58 -11.18 2.43
CA ALA A 147 -21.26 -10.96 2.99
C ALA A 147 -21.25 -10.92 4.52
N VAL A 148 -22.25 -10.28 5.14
CA VAL A 148 -22.41 -10.26 6.61
C VAL A 148 -22.65 -11.66 7.16
N THR A 149 -23.55 -12.42 6.53
CA THR A 149 -23.85 -13.80 6.96
C THR A 149 -22.62 -14.70 6.77
N PHE A 150 -21.93 -14.57 5.63
CA PHE A 150 -20.68 -15.29 5.38
C PHE A 150 -19.60 -14.98 6.43
N ALA A 151 -19.41 -13.72 6.79
CA ALA A 151 -18.44 -13.35 7.83
C ALA A 151 -18.81 -13.94 9.20
N HIS A 152 -20.11 -13.96 9.55
CA HIS A 152 -20.58 -14.58 10.78
C HIS A 152 -20.32 -16.09 10.79
N ASP A 153 -20.68 -16.78 9.70
CA ASP A 153 -20.46 -18.23 9.54
C ASP A 153 -18.96 -18.58 9.55
N MET A 154 -18.13 -17.74 8.94
CA MET A 154 -16.67 -17.87 8.94
C MET A 154 -16.10 -17.75 10.35
N ALA A 155 -16.51 -16.71 11.10
CA ALA A 155 -16.08 -16.48 12.48
C ALA A 155 -16.39 -17.68 13.40
N ALA A 156 -17.45 -18.43 13.13
CA ALA A 156 -17.83 -19.62 13.90
C ALA A 156 -17.00 -20.88 13.58
N ARG A 157 -16.27 -20.90 12.45
CA ARG A 157 -15.54 -22.09 11.98
C ARG A 157 -14.03 -22.00 12.08
N ILE A 158 -13.48 -20.80 11.97
CA ILE A 158 -12.04 -20.61 12.05
C ILE A 158 -11.56 -20.61 13.50
N SER A 159 -10.24 -20.70 13.70
CA SER A 159 -9.63 -20.61 15.02
C SER A 159 -10.09 -19.33 15.73
N THR A 160 -10.38 -19.41 17.03
CA THR A 160 -10.74 -18.25 17.86
C THR A 160 -9.61 -17.23 17.98
N ALA A 161 -8.38 -17.60 17.60
CA ALA A 161 -7.24 -16.69 17.50
C ALA A 161 -7.33 -15.76 16.27
N THR A 162 -8.18 -16.10 15.29
CA THR A 162 -8.39 -15.35 14.05
C THR A 162 -9.63 -14.47 14.20
N GLY A 163 -9.45 -13.15 14.12
CA GLY A 163 -10.55 -12.21 14.15
C GLY A 163 -11.22 -12.15 12.77
N VAL A 164 -12.55 -12.29 12.71
CA VAL A 164 -13.30 -12.04 11.46
C VAL A 164 -14.32 -10.95 11.68
N ARG A 165 -14.36 -10.02 10.72
CA ARG A 165 -15.34 -8.95 10.71
C ARG A 165 -15.82 -8.64 9.31
N SER A 166 -17.14 -8.44 9.17
CA SER A 166 -17.70 -7.85 7.96
C SER A 166 -17.57 -6.34 8.00
N TYR A 167 -17.19 -5.76 6.87
CA TYR A 167 -17.26 -4.33 6.57
C TYR A 167 -18.13 -4.06 5.35
N ALA A 168 -18.91 -5.06 4.91
CA ALA A 168 -19.87 -4.90 3.83
C ALA A 168 -20.87 -3.79 4.19
N GLY A 169 -21.15 -2.90 3.24
CA GLY A 169 -21.95 -1.70 3.48
C GLY A 169 -21.26 -0.56 4.24
N GLU A 170 -20.26 -0.82 5.09
CA GLU A 170 -19.54 0.21 5.87
C GLU A 170 -18.47 0.93 5.03
N ALA A 171 -17.64 0.18 4.30
CA ALA A 171 -16.51 0.70 3.52
C ALA A 171 -16.45 0.07 2.11
N PRO A 172 -17.16 0.62 1.11
CA PRO A 172 -17.22 0.00 -0.20
C PRO A 172 -15.88 0.08 -0.95
N LEU A 173 -15.32 -1.08 -1.25
CA LEU A 173 -14.20 -1.24 -2.18
C LEU A 173 -14.71 -1.35 -3.62
N PRO A 174 -13.95 -0.89 -4.64
CA PRO A 174 -14.34 -0.98 -6.05
C PRO A 174 -14.13 -2.40 -6.60
N LEU A 175 -14.74 -3.42 -5.97
CA LEU A 175 -14.53 -4.84 -6.25
C LEU A 175 -14.94 -5.25 -7.67
N ALA A 176 -15.74 -4.44 -8.38
CA ALA A 176 -16.01 -4.64 -9.81
C ALA A 176 -14.71 -4.66 -10.66
N GLN A 177 -13.65 -3.97 -10.23
CA GLN A 177 -12.34 -3.99 -10.89
C GLN A 177 -11.63 -5.35 -10.78
N LEU A 178 -12.13 -6.30 -10.00
CA LEU A 178 -11.64 -7.69 -10.03
C LEU A 178 -11.83 -8.34 -11.42
N ALA A 179 -12.78 -7.85 -12.23
CA ALA A 179 -13.03 -8.37 -13.58
C ALA A 179 -11.91 -8.03 -14.57
N ASP A 180 -11.32 -6.85 -14.45
CA ASP A 180 -10.45 -6.24 -15.46
C ASP A 180 -9.05 -5.89 -14.92
N ALA A 181 -8.13 -5.60 -15.85
CA ALA A 181 -6.89 -4.88 -15.58
C ALA A 181 -6.92 -3.56 -16.35
N PRO A 182 -6.38 -2.45 -15.82
CA PRO A 182 -5.60 -2.32 -14.58
C PRO A 182 -6.46 -2.20 -13.31
N ARG A 183 -5.92 -2.68 -12.18
CA ARG A 183 -6.59 -2.70 -10.85
C ARG A 183 -6.07 -1.64 -9.86
N GLY A 184 -5.37 -0.62 -10.32
CA GLY A 184 -4.63 0.31 -9.45
C GLY A 184 -5.49 0.98 -8.36
N ALA A 185 -6.72 1.40 -8.71
CA ALA A 185 -7.62 2.01 -7.74
C ALA A 185 -8.18 1.01 -6.71
N LEU A 186 -8.40 -0.24 -7.10
CA LEU A 186 -8.76 -1.32 -6.19
C LEU A 186 -7.61 -1.62 -5.23
N GLU A 187 -6.41 -1.91 -5.75
CA GLU A 187 -5.23 -2.22 -4.93
C GLU A 187 -4.94 -1.11 -3.91
N HIS A 188 -4.91 0.16 -4.35
CA HIS A 188 -4.65 1.31 -3.47
C HIS A 188 -5.70 1.48 -2.37
N LYS A 189 -7.00 1.35 -2.71
CA LYS A 189 -8.07 1.46 -1.72
C LYS A 189 -8.09 0.27 -0.77
N THR A 190 -7.79 -0.94 -1.25
CA THR A 190 -7.71 -2.13 -0.40
C THR A 190 -6.53 -2.05 0.55
N ALA A 191 -5.36 -1.59 0.12
CA ALA A 191 -4.20 -1.39 0.99
C ALA A 191 -4.54 -0.43 2.14
N ARG A 192 -5.10 0.74 1.84
CA ARG A 192 -5.55 1.70 2.86
C ARG A 192 -6.61 1.10 3.79
N PHE A 193 -7.59 0.39 3.24
CA PHE A 193 -8.62 -0.27 4.03
C PHE A 193 -8.01 -1.30 5.00
N ALA A 194 -7.05 -2.09 4.54
CA ALA A 194 -6.35 -3.07 5.37
C ALA A 194 -5.49 -2.41 6.47
N ASP A 195 -4.90 -1.24 6.20
CA ASP A 195 -4.16 -0.44 7.18
C ASP A 195 -5.10 0.24 8.21
N GLU A 196 -6.26 0.73 7.77
CA GLU A 196 -7.27 1.37 8.64
C GLU A 196 -7.93 0.35 9.58
N THR A 197 -8.28 -0.82 9.06
CA THR A 197 -8.95 -1.91 9.80
C THR A 197 -8.00 -2.84 10.54
N ASN A 198 -6.70 -2.78 10.24
CA ASN A 198 -5.69 -3.74 10.66
C ASN A 198 -5.91 -5.18 10.13
N ALA A 199 -6.68 -5.36 9.05
CA ALA A 199 -6.86 -6.66 8.44
C ALA A 199 -5.58 -7.15 7.75
N GLU A 200 -5.16 -8.37 8.06
CA GLU A 200 -4.03 -9.04 7.40
C GLU A 200 -4.43 -9.58 6.03
N ILE A 201 -5.67 -10.06 5.96
CA ILE A 201 -6.29 -10.59 4.75
C ILE A 201 -7.65 -9.92 4.55
N VAL A 202 -7.93 -9.54 3.30
CA VAL A 202 -9.26 -9.03 2.92
C VAL A 202 -9.92 -10.01 1.97
N VAL A 203 -11.11 -10.47 2.32
CA VAL A 203 -11.95 -11.34 1.49
C VAL A 203 -12.99 -10.49 0.80
N GLY A 204 -13.17 -10.73 -0.49
CA GLY A 204 -14.26 -10.17 -1.26
C GLY A 204 -14.68 -11.09 -2.38
N GLY A 205 -15.36 -10.54 -3.38
CA GLY A 205 -15.66 -11.31 -4.58
C GLY A 205 -16.47 -10.54 -5.61
N LEU A 206 -16.55 -11.14 -6.79
CA LEU A 206 -17.22 -10.59 -7.95
C LEU A 206 -18.36 -11.52 -8.36
N VAL A 207 -19.57 -10.99 -8.42
CA VAL A 207 -20.73 -11.66 -8.96
C VAL A 207 -20.85 -11.32 -10.44
N ARG A 208 -20.91 -12.36 -11.27
CA ARG A 208 -21.03 -12.27 -12.72
C ARG A 208 -22.24 -13.03 -13.20
N GLU A 209 -22.88 -12.51 -14.23
CA GLU A 209 -23.95 -13.20 -14.95
C GLU A 209 -23.42 -13.52 -16.35
N ASP A 210 -23.44 -14.79 -16.73
CA ASP A 210 -23.04 -15.19 -18.08
C ASP A 210 -24.13 -14.90 -19.11
N ARG A 211 -23.83 -15.16 -20.40
CA ARG A 211 -24.78 -14.92 -21.51
C ARG A 211 -26.04 -15.79 -21.44
N ALA A 212 -26.00 -16.90 -20.71
CA ALA A 212 -27.13 -17.79 -20.50
C ALA A 212 -27.97 -17.40 -19.27
N GLY A 213 -27.61 -16.32 -18.56
CA GLY A 213 -28.25 -15.88 -17.33
C GLY A 213 -27.84 -16.69 -16.09
N GLN A 214 -26.77 -17.49 -16.16
CA GLN A 214 -26.23 -18.18 -15.01
C GLN A 214 -25.40 -17.20 -14.17
N ILE A 215 -25.75 -17.09 -12.89
CA ILE A 215 -25.05 -16.25 -11.94
C ILE A 215 -23.93 -17.06 -11.29
N THR A 216 -22.75 -16.46 -11.18
CA THR A 216 -21.59 -17.01 -10.48
C THR A 216 -21.02 -15.99 -9.52
N LEU A 217 -20.59 -16.42 -8.35
CA LEU A 217 -19.82 -15.61 -7.40
C LEU A 217 -18.39 -16.12 -7.44
N ARG A 218 -17.46 -15.25 -7.85
CA ARG A 218 -16.04 -15.54 -7.84
C ARG A 218 -15.41 -14.93 -6.58
N PRO A 219 -15.05 -15.72 -5.57
CA PRO A 219 -14.39 -15.21 -4.37
C PRO A 219 -13.00 -14.68 -4.72
N ALA A 220 -12.52 -13.76 -3.91
CA ALA A 220 -11.20 -13.19 -4.05
C ALA A 220 -10.58 -12.94 -2.67
N VAL A 221 -9.27 -13.09 -2.58
CA VAL A 221 -8.48 -12.88 -1.36
C VAL A 221 -7.40 -11.87 -1.67
N TYR A 222 -7.30 -10.83 -0.86
CA TYR A 222 -6.22 -9.86 -0.87
C TYR A 222 -5.28 -10.15 0.29
N ILE A 223 -3.98 -10.15 0.01
CA ILE A 223 -2.94 -10.33 1.02
C ILE A 223 -2.21 -9.00 1.21
N ARG A 224 -2.15 -8.51 2.46
CA ARG A 224 -1.49 -7.24 2.83
C ARG A 224 0.03 -7.35 2.70
N ALA A 225 0.69 -6.23 2.42
CA ALA A 225 2.12 -6.19 2.14
C ALA A 225 3.00 -6.62 3.32
N ASP A 226 2.61 -6.25 4.54
CA ASP A 226 3.35 -6.55 5.77
C ASP A 226 3.33 -8.04 6.16
N GLN A 227 2.43 -8.83 5.59
CA GLN A 227 2.41 -10.28 5.76
C GLN A 227 3.58 -10.93 5.04
N ILE A 228 4.19 -10.23 4.08
CA ILE A 228 5.21 -10.75 3.19
C ILE A 228 6.26 -9.66 2.88
N PRO A 229 6.97 -9.16 3.90
CA PRO A 229 7.82 -7.97 3.77
C PRO A 229 8.97 -8.16 2.76
N ASP A 230 9.44 -9.39 2.56
CA ASP A 230 10.56 -9.71 1.66
C ASP A 230 10.12 -10.00 0.20
N SER A 231 8.83 -10.24 -0.03
CA SER A 231 8.26 -10.69 -1.30
C SER A 231 6.99 -9.92 -1.68
N PRO A 232 7.06 -8.58 -1.90
CA PRO A 232 5.90 -7.73 -2.18
C PRO A 232 5.20 -8.03 -3.52
N GLU A 233 5.83 -8.81 -4.41
CA GLU A 233 5.18 -9.40 -5.58
C GLU A 233 4.00 -10.32 -5.22
N LEU A 234 3.97 -10.85 -4.00
CA LEU A 234 2.89 -11.69 -3.50
C LEU A 234 1.69 -10.90 -2.98
N THR A 235 1.84 -9.59 -2.74
CA THR A 235 0.77 -8.71 -2.26
C THR A 235 -0.30 -8.47 -3.33
N GLY A 236 -1.55 -8.32 -2.90
CA GLY A 236 -2.67 -7.91 -3.76
C GLY A 236 -3.75 -8.98 -3.92
N TRP A 237 -4.67 -8.76 -4.87
CA TRP A 237 -5.84 -9.62 -5.07
C TRP A 237 -5.57 -10.89 -5.88
N PHE A 238 -6.01 -12.03 -5.36
CA PHE A 238 -6.06 -13.34 -6.01
C PHE A 238 -7.49 -13.81 -6.16
N LEU A 239 -7.83 -14.35 -7.33
CA LEU A 239 -9.17 -14.83 -7.65
C LEU A 239 -9.26 -16.34 -7.40
N GLY A 240 -10.26 -16.75 -6.63
CA GLY A 240 -10.62 -18.16 -6.46
C GLY A 240 -11.48 -18.68 -7.61
N GLU A 241 -11.93 -19.92 -7.44
CA GLU A 241 -12.82 -20.61 -8.38
C GLU A 241 -14.27 -20.12 -8.28
N PRO A 242 -14.99 -19.95 -9.40
CA PRO A 242 -16.37 -19.48 -9.37
C PRO A 242 -17.29 -20.49 -8.67
N VAL A 243 -18.20 -19.95 -7.86
CA VAL A 243 -19.31 -20.64 -7.21
C VAL A 243 -20.57 -20.40 -8.02
N LEU A 244 -21.26 -21.46 -8.41
CA LEU A 244 -22.56 -21.34 -9.06
C LEU A 244 -23.58 -20.82 -8.04
N VAL A 245 -24.26 -19.74 -8.39
CA VAL A 245 -25.34 -19.19 -7.58
C VAL A 245 -26.67 -19.74 -8.11
N ALA A 246 -27.47 -20.33 -7.22
CA ALA A 246 -28.79 -20.86 -7.59
C ALA A 246 -29.72 -19.74 -8.08
N ARG A 247 -30.62 -20.06 -9.02
CA ARG A 247 -31.66 -19.11 -9.48
C ARG A 247 -32.52 -18.65 -8.28
N GLY A 248 -32.91 -17.38 -8.26
CA GLY A 248 -33.65 -16.81 -7.13
C GLY A 248 -32.80 -16.62 -5.88
N TRP A 249 -31.53 -16.23 -6.06
CA TRP A 249 -30.54 -15.99 -5.00
C TRP A 249 -30.94 -14.90 -4.00
N GLU A 250 -31.94 -14.08 -4.31
CA GLU A 250 -32.58 -13.13 -3.38
C GLU A 250 -33.33 -13.86 -2.24
N SER A 251 -33.78 -15.09 -2.48
CA SER A 251 -34.46 -15.90 -1.47
C SER A 251 -33.52 -16.29 -0.33
N ALA A 252 -34.02 -16.28 0.91
CA ALA A 252 -33.24 -16.67 2.08
C ALA A 252 -32.62 -18.07 1.96
N ARG A 253 -33.33 -19.02 1.32
CA ARG A 253 -32.84 -20.39 1.10
C ARG A 253 -31.64 -20.42 0.17
N ALA A 254 -31.70 -19.70 -0.95
CA ALA A 254 -30.60 -19.66 -1.90
C ALA A 254 -29.39 -18.90 -1.34
N ARG A 255 -29.61 -17.84 -0.55
CA ARG A 255 -28.54 -17.17 0.22
C ARG A 255 -27.86 -18.12 1.19
N ALA A 256 -28.63 -18.88 1.98
CA ALA A 256 -28.07 -19.86 2.91
C ALA A 256 -27.30 -21.00 2.22
N GLN A 257 -27.74 -21.41 1.01
CA GLN A 257 -26.99 -22.38 0.21
C GLN A 257 -25.66 -21.81 -0.28
N LEU A 258 -25.67 -20.55 -0.75
CA LEU A 258 -24.46 -19.86 -1.20
C LEU A 258 -23.48 -19.65 -0.04
N THR A 259 -23.94 -19.12 1.10
CA THR A 259 -23.08 -18.96 2.28
C THR A 259 -22.57 -20.30 2.78
N GLY A 260 -23.41 -21.35 2.80
CA GLY A 260 -22.98 -22.70 3.16
C GLY A 260 -21.92 -23.29 2.21
N GLU A 261 -21.98 -22.99 0.91
CA GLU A 261 -20.95 -23.38 -0.07
C GLU A 261 -19.65 -22.58 0.12
N LEU A 262 -19.75 -21.26 0.32
CA LEU A 262 -18.58 -20.43 0.62
C LEU A 262 -17.91 -20.89 1.92
N THR A 263 -18.69 -21.12 2.96
CA THR A 263 -18.23 -21.57 4.28
C THR A 263 -17.57 -22.95 4.24
N ARG A 264 -18.00 -23.85 3.33
CA ARG A 264 -17.31 -25.13 3.08
C ARG A 264 -15.93 -24.97 2.43
N ARG A 265 -15.71 -23.87 1.70
CA ARG A 265 -14.44 -23.59 1.00
C ARG A 265 -13.42 -22.81 1.85
N ILE A 266 -13.75 -22.51 3.10
CA ILE A 266 -12.90 -21.73 4.02
C ILE A 266 -11.74 -22.56 4.56
N ASP A 267 -11.87 -23.89 4.69
CA ASP A 267 -10.85 -24.71 5.37
C ASP A 267 -9.45 -24.54 4.75
N ALA A 268 -9.38 -24.47 3.41
CA ALA A 268 -8.14 -24.20 2.68
C ALA A 268 -7.62 -22.77 2.91
N LEU A 269 -8.51 -21.79 3.02
CA LEU A 269 -8.13 -20.41 3.37
C LEU A 269 -7.53 -20.37 4.77
N THR A 270 -8.15 -21.00 5.76
CA THR A 270 -7.64 -21.04 7.15
C THR A 270 -6.26 -21.64 7.23
N GLN A 271 -6.04 -22.82 6.62
CA GLN A 271 -4.73 -23.46 6.59
C GLN A 271 -3.69 -22.61 5.84
N PHE A 272 -4.11 -21.90 4.80
CA PHE A 272 -3.24 -20.98 4.08
C PHE A 272 -2.84 -19.78 4.97
N VAL A 273 -3.79 -19.15 5.67
CA VAL A 273 -3.50 -18.07 6.63
C VAL A 273 -2.52 -18.53 7.71
N ASP A 274 -2.76 -19.71 8.28
CA ASP A 274 -1.90 -20.32 9.30
C ASP A 274 -0.47 -20.57 8.77
N ALA A 275 -0.35 -21.02 7.51
CA ALA A 275 0.95 -21.16 6.87
C ALA A 275 1.67 -19.81 6.67
N LEU A 276 0.95 -18.75 6.33
CA LEU A 276 1.54 -17.40 6.20
C LEU A 276 2.07 -16.89 7.54
N ASP A 277 1.28 -17.04 8.61
CA ASP A 277 1.70 -16.62 9.94
C ASP A 277 2.88 -17.44 10.46
N THR A 278 2.83 -18.76 10.27
CA THR A 278 3.93 -19.67 10.60
C THR A 278 5.22 -19.27 9.88
N TRP A 279 5.12 -18.90 8.59
CA TRP A 279 6.26 -18.41 7.83
C TRP A 279 6.77 -17.07 8.37
N ARG A 280 5.87 -16.09 8.57
CA ARG A 280 6.17 -14.75 9.11
C ARG A 280 6.88 -14.81 10.48
N ASN A 281 6.49 -15.78 11.30
CA ASN A 281 7.03 -16.01 12.64
C ASN A 281 8.33 -16.84 12.66
N GLY A 282 8.94 -17.07 11.49
CA GLY A 282 10.29 -17.63 11.38
C GLY A 282 10.37 -19.15 11.21
N SER A 283 9.25 -19.82 10.91
CA SER A 283 9.20 -21.28 10.73
C SER A 283 8.86 -21.68 9.27
N PRO A 284 9.71 -21.35 8.27
CA PRO A 284 9.41 -21.65 6.87
C PRO A 284 9.32 -23.15 6.59
N ALA A 285 10.04 -24.00 7.34
CA ALA A 285 9.93 -25.46 7.22
C ALA A 285 8.52 -25.96 7.56
N ASP A 286 7.88 -25.38 8.56
CA ASP A 286 6.56 -25.79 9.06
C ASP A 286 5.47 -25.26 8.12
N ALA A 287 5.57 -23.99 7.72
CA ALA A 287 4.72 -23.41 6.68
C ALA A 287 4.77 -24.22 5.37
N GLY A 288 5.95 -24.67 4.97
CA GLY A 288 6.14 -25.49 3.77
C GLY A 288 5.39 -26.83 3.84
N ARG A 289 5.36 -27.47 5.02
CA ARG A 289 4.59 -28.71 5.24
C ARG A 289 3.08 -28.47 5.13
N THR A 290 2.57 -27.39 5.70
CA THR A 290 1.15 -27.02 5.59
C THR A 290 0.76 -26.74 4.14
N LEU A 291 1.58 -25.98 3.40
CA LEU A 291 1.34 -25.70 1.98
C LEU A 291 1.44 -26.96 1.09
N THR A 292 2.36 -27.89 1.40
CA THR A 292 2.42 -29.19 0.73
C THR A 292 1.13 -29.98 0.95
N ALA A 293 0.64 -30.05 2.18
CA ALA A 293 -0.59 -30.76 2.50
C ALA A 293 -1.81 -30.16 1.78
N LEU A 294 -1.85 -28.84 1.62
CA LEU A 294 -2.86 -28.15 0.82
C LEU A 294 -2.81 -28.54 -0.66
N LEU A 295 -1.63 -28.54 -1.28
CA LEU A 295 -1.46 -28.98 -2.68
C LEU A 295 -1.90 -30.45 -2.87
N ASP A 296 -1.56 -31.33 -1.92
CA ASP A 296 -1.94 -32.75 -1.97
C ASP A 296 -3.46 -32.95 -1.80
N ALA A 297 -4.11 -32.11 -1.00
CA ALA A 297 -5.56 -32.14 -0.81
C ALA A 297 -6.30 -31.69 -2.07
N GLU A 298 -5.85 -30.60 -2.69
CA GLU A 298 -6.41 -30.10 -3.95
C GLU A 298 -6.31 -31.12 -5.08
N GLN A 299 -5.17 -31.82 -5.19
CA GLN A 299 -5.00 -32.89 -6.18
C GLN A 299 -5.98 -34.07 -5.97
N ARG A 300 -6.29 -34.41 -4.72
CA ARG A 300 -7.15 -35.56 -4.38
C ARG A 300 -8.64 -35.26 -4.50
N HIS A 301 -9.05 -34.06 -4.11
CA HIS A 301 -10.46 -33.72 -3.96
C HIS A 301 -10.99 -32.80 -5.06
N ASN A 302 -10.11 -32.28 -5.94
CA ASN A 302 -10.44 -31.25 -6.93
C ASN A 302 -11.18 -30.08 -6.25
N ASP A 303 -10.76 -29.76 -5.02
CA ASP A 303 -11.46 -28.85 -4.12
C ASP A 303 -11.38 -27.44 -4.69
N ARG A 304 -12.55 -26.90 -5.01
CA ARG A 304 -12.70 -25.54 -5.55
C ARG A 304 -12.67 -24.53 -4.41
N GLY A 305 -11.49 -24.29 -3.82
CA GLY A 305 -11.32 -23.43 -2.64
C GLY A 305 -11.31 -21.91 -2.93
N PHE A 306 -11.26 -21.11 -1.85
CA PHE A 306 -10.93 -19.67 -1.92
C PHE A 306 -9.48 -19.43 -2.37
N VAL A 307 -8.61 -20.39 -2.05
CA VAL A 307 -7.19 -20.39 -2.37
C VAL A 307 -7.02 -21.35 -3.54
N PRO A 308 -6.71 -20.87 -4.77
CA PRO A 308 -6.49 -21.75 -5.90
C PRO A 308 -5.09 -22.42 -5.84
N PRO A 309 -4.88 -23.56 -6.51
CA PRO A 309 -3.59 -24.25 -6.50
C PRO A 309 -2.41 -23.39 -6.93
N ASP A 310 -2.63 -22.50 -7.91
CA ASP A 310 -1.60 -21.59 -8.39
C ASP A 310 -1.18 -20.56 -7.32
N LEU A 311 -2.10 -20.16 -6.43
CA LEU A 311 -1.77 -19.33 -5.28
C LEU A 311 -0.94 -20.13 -4.27
N VAL A 312 -1.35 -21.37 -3.96
CA VAL A 312 -0.60 -22.22 -3.02
C VAL A 312 0.82 -22.49 -3.54
N ARG A 313 0.98 -22.82 -4.83
CA ARG A 313 2.28 -23.02 -5.48
C ARG A 313 3.17 -21.79 -5.42
N LEU A 314 2.60 -20.61 -5.66
CA LEU A 314 3.36 -19.35 -5.62
C LEU A 314 3.97 -19.16 -4.23
N PHE A 315 3.17 -19.33 -3.17
CA PHE A 315 3.64 -19.19 -1.80
C PHE A 315 4.58 -20.31 -1.37
N HIS A 316 4.29 -21.55 -1.77
CA HIS A 316 5.13 -22.70 -1.48
C HIS A 316 6.54 -22.52 -2.06
N GLY A 317 6.66 -22.04 -3.31
CA GLY A 317 7.94 -21.72 -3.92
C GLY A 317 8.74 -20.68 -3.12
N HIS A 318 8.07 -19.63 -2.61
CA HIS A 318 8.73 -18.60 -1.79
C HIS A 318 9.20 -19.14 -0.44
N VAL A 319 8.37 -19.96 0.21
CA VAL A 319 8.73 -20.62 1.46
C VAL A 319 9.95 -21.53 1.27
N LEU A 320 10.02 -22.29 0.17
CA LEU A 320 11.18 -23.10 -0.19
C LEU A 320 12.44 -22.26 -0.45
N GLU A 321 12.32 -21.09 -1.09
CA GLU A 321 13.44 -20.15 -1.24
C GLU A 321 13.91 -19.58 0.10
N GLY A 322 12.97 -19.33 1.02
CA GLY A 322 13.26 -18.94 2.41
C GLY A 322 14.10 -20.03 3.11
N GLN A 323 13.65 -21.29 3.05
CA GLN A 323 14.40 -22.43 3.59
C GLN A 323 15.79 -22.58 2.94
N ALA A 324 15.87 -22.42 1.62
CA ALA A 324 17.12 -22.54 0.87
C ALA A 324 18.17 -21.49 1.29
N SER A 325 17.76 -20.38 1.93
CA SER A 325 18.67 -19.34 2.40
C SER A 325 19.45 -19.76 3.66
N GLY A 326 18.94 -20.71 4.44
CA GLY A 326 19.62 -21.29 5.61
C GLY A 326 20.44 -22.55 5.30
N GLU A 327 20.34 -23.07 4.09
CA GLU A 327 20.96 -24.33 3.66
C GLU A 327 22.18 -24.09 2.74
N SER A 328 23.03 -25.11 2.60
CA SER A 328 24.18 -25.07 1.68
C SER A 328 24.32 -26.36 0.87
N GLY A 329 25.06 -26.30 -0.24
CA GLY A 329 25.34 -27.48 -1.08
C GLY A 329 24.08 -28.11 -1.71
N PRO A 330 24.01 -29.46 -1.80
CA PRO A 330 22.93 -30.16 -2.51
C PRO A 330 21.52 -29.93 -1.96
N SER A 331 21.37 -29.74 -0.63
CA SER A 331 20.07 -29.48 0.00
C SER A 331 19.47 -28.17 -0.51
N ARG A 332 20.29 -27.12 -0.56
CA ARG A 332 19.91 -25.81 -1.13
C ARG A 332 19.49 -25.92 -2.59
N GLU A 333 20.26 -26.63 -3.40
CA GLU A 333 19.95 -26.80 -4.83
C GLU A 333 18.62 -27.53 -5.05
N ARG A 334 18.34 -28.55 -4.24
CA ARG A 334 17.06 -29.27 -4.27
C ARG A 334 15.88 -28.36 -3.96
N LEU A 335 15.97 -27.55 -2.90
CA LEU A 335 14.92 -26.61 -2.51
C LEU A 335 14.66 -25.57 -3.61
N LEU A 336 15.72 -25.00 -4.20
CA LEU A 336 15.59 -24.02 -5.29
C LEU A 336 15.01 -24.63 -6.56
N GLU A 337 15.36 -25.88 -6.90
CA GLU A 337 14.79 -26.57 -8.06
C GLU A 337 13.31 -26.93 -7.83
N GLN A 338 12.93 -27.30 -6.61
CA GLN A 338 11.54 -27.53 -6.25
C GLN A 338 10.73 -26.22 -6.32
N ALA A 339 11.23 -25.12 -5.76
CA ALA A 339 10.59 -23.81 -5.88
C ALA A 339 10.42 -23.39 -7.35
N ARG A 340 11.43 -23.64 -8.18
CA ARG A 340 11.34 -23.40 -9.62
C ARG A 340 10.24 -24.23 -10.28
N SER A 341 10.13 -25.51 -9.92
CA SER A 341 9.07 -26.39 -10.44
C SER A 341 7.68 -25.86 -10.10
N ASP A 342 7.48 -25.37 -8.86
CA ASP A 342 6.21 -24.81 -8.43
C ASP A 342 5.82 -23.58 -9.25
N TYR A 343 6.75 -22.64 -9.46
CA TYR A 343 6.47 -21.46 -10.28
C TYR A 343 6.22 -21.80 -11.75
N LEU A 344 6.92 -22.79 -12.32
CA LEU A 344 6.71 -23.22 -13.70
C LEU A 344 5.37 -23.96 -13.89
N ALA A 345 4.81 -24.53 -12.83
CA ALA A 345 3.50 -25.17 -12.86
C ALA A 345 2.32 -24.18 -12.84
N ILE A 346 2.57 -22.89 -12.58
CA ILE A 346 1.55 -21.83 -12.59
C ILE A 346 1.33 -21.36 -14.04
N GLY A 347 0.05 -21.20 -14.42
CA GLY A 347 -0.30 -20.75 -15.78
C GLY A 347 0.27 -19.36 -16.09
N PRO A 348 1.10 -19.20 -17.16
CA PRO A 348 1.88 -17.97 -17.38
C PRO A 348 1.04 -16.74 -17.74
N ASP A 349 -0.13 -16.93 -18.34
CA ASP A 349 -1.01 -15.84 -18.78
C ASP A 349 -1.90 -15.27 -17.66
N SER A 350 -1.90 -15.92 -16.49
CA SER A 350 -2.70 -15.49 -15.33
C SER A 350 -2.01 -14.34 -14.56
N PRO A 351 -2.76 -13.52 -13.80
CA PRO A 351 -2.16 -12.54 -12.88
C PRO A 351 -1.17 -13.17 -11.89
N THR A 352 -1.47 -14.37 -11.39
CA THR A 352 -0.57 -15.17 -10.54
C THR A 352 0.68 -15.59 -11.30
N GLY A 353 0.55 -15.99 -12.57
CA GLY A 353 1.65 -16.35 -13.47
C GLY A 353 2.64 -15.23 -13.70
N ARG A 354 2.19 -13.97 -13.82
CA ARG A 354 3.10 -12.82 -13.91
C ARG A 354 3.93 -12.61 -12.63
N ARG A 355 3.31 -12.81 -11.46
CA ARG A 355 4.02 -12.77 -10.16
C ARG A 355 5.04 -13.91 -10.08
N ALA A 356 4.63 -15.12 -10.44
CA ALA A 356 5.50 -16.28 -10.54
C ALA A 356 6.67 -16.07 -11.52
N ALA A 357 6.46 -15.36 -12.62
CA ALA A 357 7.53 -15.03 -13.57
C ALA A 357 8.60 -14.13 -12.94
N LEU A 358 8.22 -13.21 -12.05
CA LEU A 358 9.16 -12.41 -11.26
C LEU A 358 9.88 -13.26 -10.21
N SER A 359 9.16 -14.11 -9.49
CA SER A 359 9.75 -15.06 -8.52
C SER A 359 10.75 -16.01 -9.19
N LEU A 360 10.45 -16.50 -10.40
CA LEU A 360 11.36 -17.31 -11.23
C LEU A 360 12.69 -16.60 -11.51
N GLN A 361 12.69 -15.28 -11.70
CA GLN A 361 13.93 -14.54 -11.90
C GLN A 361 14.74 -14.41 -10.60
N GLY A 362 14.06 -14.25 -9.45
CA GLY A 362 14.69 -14.32 -8.13
C GLY A 362 15.32 -15.69 -7.88
N ASN A 363 14.59 -16.77 -8.15
CA ASN A 363 15.06 -18.15 -8.07
C ASN A 363 16.29 -18.38 -8.97
N ALA A 364 16.21 -17.97 -10.24
CA ALA A 364 17.30 -18.11 -11.20
C ALA A 364 18.55 -17.34 -10.76
N TYR A 365 18.39 -16.13 -10.22
CA TYR A 365 19.49 -15.38 -9.61
C TYR A 365 20.14 -16.14 -8.44
N ARG A 366 19.35 -16.62 -7.47
CA ARG A 366 19.85 -17.41 -6.32
C ARG A 366 20.60 -18.66 -6.77
N ARG A 367 20.11 -19.34 -7.81
CA ARG A 367 20.79 -20.48 -8.43
C ARG A 367 22.10 -20.03 -9.10
N ALA A 368 22.10 -18.92 -9.84
CA ALA A 368 23.24 -18.45 -10.63
C ALA A 368 24.45 -17.98 -9.80
N ILE A 369 24.25 -17.50 -8.56
CA ILE A 369 25.35 -17.11 -7.65
C ILE A 369 26.00 -18.29 -6.89
N GLY A 370 25.56 -19.52 -7.18
CA GLY A 370 26.17 -20.75 -6.67
C GLY A 370 26.00 -20.94 -5.15
N PRO A 371 26.64 -21.98 -4.57
CA PRO A 371 26.53 -22.31 -3.15
C PRO A 371 27.23 -21.33 -2.21
N THR A 372 28.10 -20.46 -2.75
CA THR A 372 28.88 -19.50 -1.95
C THR A 372 28.16 -18.17 -1.73
N HIS A 373 26.97 -17.97 -2.34
CA HIS A 373 26.20 -16.72 -2.28
C HIS A 373 27.04 -15.47 -2.62
N SER A 374 28.05 -15.63 -3.48
CA SER A 374 29.01 -14.57 -3.73
C SER A 374 29.04 -14.19 -5.22
N CYS A 375 29.08 -12.88 -5.46
CA CYS A 375 29.25 -12.31 -6.80
C CYS A 375 30.73 -12.12 -7.15
N LYS A 376 31.60 -13.01 -6.67
CA LYS A 376 33.03 -12.93 -6.95
C LYS A 376 33.32 -13.36 -8.40
N PRO A 377 34.40 -12.85 -9.01
CA PRO A 377 34.81 -13.32 -10.33
C PRO A 377 35.00 -14.86 -10.35
N GLY A 378 34.42 -15.51 -11.35
CA GLY A 378 34.50 -16.97 -11.52
C GLY A 378 33.56 -17.80 -10.64
N THR A 379 32.76 -17.20 -9.75
CA THR A 379 31.82 -17.94 -8.88
C THR A 379 30.38 -17.95 -9.37
N VAL A 380 30.07 -17.19 -10.43
CA VAL A 380 28.70 -17.00 -10.94
C VAL A 380 28.50 -17.61 -12.33
N ARG A 381 27.26 -18.01 -12.63
CA ARG A 381 26.82 -18.42 -13.97
C ARG A 381 26.42 -17.19 -14.79
N ALA A 382 27.41 -16.57 -15.43
CA ALA A 382 27.25 -15.26 -16.12
C ALA A 382 26.15 -15.25 -17.21
N ALA A 383 26.00 -16.33 -17.98
CA ALA A 383 24.96 -16.43 -19.01
C ALA A 383 23.54 -16.44 -18.42
N GLU A 384 23.34 -17.13 -17.29
CA GLU A 384 22.05 -17.14 -16.57
C GLU A 384 21.74 -15.75 -16.00
N LEU A 385 22.72 -15.09 -15.39
CA LEU A 385 22.55 -13.72 -14.90
C LEU A 385 22.18 -12.73 -16.03
N ALA A 386 22.73 -12.92 -17.23
CA ALA A 386 22.36 -12.10 -18.39
C ALA A 386 20.91 -12.35 -18.85
N GLN A 387 20.44 -13.60 -18.80
CA GLN A 387 19.04 -13.94 -19.09
C GLN A 387 18.09 -13.36 -18.05
N VAL A 388 18.43 -13.48 -16.76
CA VAL A 388 17.67 -12.90 -15.65
C VAL A 388 17.56 -11.38 -15.82
N SER A 389 18.67 -10.71 -16.08
CA SER A 389 18.71 -9.27 -16.36
C SER A 389 17.80 -8.88 -17.53
N LYS A 390 17.80 -9.65 -18.63
CA LYS A 390 16.90 -9.41 -19.77
C LYS A 390 15.43 -9.58 -19.39
N ALA A 391 15.08 -10.64 -18.68
CA ALA A 391 13.71 -10.93 -18.25
C ALA A 391 13.18 -9.87 -17.28
N LEU A 392 13.99 -9.43 -16.33
CA LEU A 392 13.61 -8.38 -15.37
C LEU A 392 13.33 -7.04 -16.04
N ARG A 393 14.04 -6.68 -17.11
CA ARG A 393 13.70 -5.48 -17.91
C ARG A 393 12.32 -5.57 -18.54
N VAL A 394 11.93 -6.77 -19.01
CA VAL A 394 10.59 -7.00 -19.59
C VAL A 394 9.52 -6.90 -18.49
N LEU A 395 9.73 -7.55 -17.36
CA LEU A 395 8.78 -7.54 -16.24
C LEU A 395 8.62 -6.15 -15.62
N ALA A 396 9.71 -5.38 -15.52
CA ALA A 396 9.67 -4.00 -15.03
C ALA A 396 8.83 -3.07 -15.92
N ALA A 397 8.67 -3.41 -17.20
CA ALA A 397 7.84 -2.68 -18.16
C ALA A 397 6.43 -3.29 -18.33
N ASP A 398 6.10 -4.40 -17.66
CA ASP A 398 4.82 -5.08 -17.84
C ASP A 398 3.67 -4.35 -17.11
N HIS A 399 2.76 -3.76 -17.89
CA HIS A 399 1.57 -3.08 -17.37
C HIS A 399 0.57 -4.03 -16.69
N GLY A 400 0.65 -5.34 -16.95
CA GLY A 400 -0.15 -6.35 -16.26
C GLY A 400 0.37 -6.73 -14.88
N MET A 401 1.58 -6.32 -14.50
CA MET A 401 2.10 -6.45 -13.13
C MET A 401 1.56 -5.34 -12.22
N THR A 402 1.51 -5.60 -10.91
CA THR A 402 1.24 -4.57 -9.91
C THR A 402 2.36 -3.53 -9.90
N GLU A 403 2.08 -2.33 -9.40
CA GLU A 403 3.11 -1.29 -9.30
C GLU A 403 4.27 -1.72 -8.39
N LEU A 404 3.97 -2.30 -7.22
CA LEU A 404 4.97 -2.92 -6.34
C LEU A 404 5.76 -4.02 -7.05
N GLY A 405 5.10 -4.86 -7.85
CA GLY A 405 5.77 -5.91 -8.63
C GLY A 405 6.75 -5.35 -9.67
N ARG A 406 6.39 -4.26 -10.36
CA ARG A 406 7.32 -3.56 -11.27
C ARG A 406 8.49 -2.93 -10.53
N LEU A 407 8.23 -2.31 -9.37
CA LEU A 407 9.30 -1.76 -8.53
C LEU A 407 10.26 -2.86 -8.05
N LYS A 408 9.73 -4.00 -7.57
CA LYS A 408 10.55 -5.17 -7.23
C LYS A 408 11.37 -5.66 -8.42
N ALA A 409 10.81 -5.69 -9.63
CA ALA A 409 11.56 -6.06 -10.83
C ALA A 409 12.74 -5.10 -11.10
N HIS A 410 12.57 -3.79 -10.88
CA HIS A 410 13.68 -2.83 -10.95
C HIS A 410 14.73 -3.06 -9.86
N VAL A 411 14.33 -3.33 -8.62
CA VAL A 411 15.26 -3.64 -7.53
C VAL A 411 16.06 -4.91 -7.82
N ASN A 412 15.39 -5.99 -8.24
CA ASN A 412 16.03 -7.23 -8.64
C ASN A 412 16.96 -7.02 -9.85
N LEU A 413 16.59 -6.15 -10.80
CA LEU A 413 17.46 -5.78 -11.92
C LEU A 413 18.74 -5.11 -11.42
N ALA A 414 18.62 -4.14 -10.51
CA ALA A 414 19.78 -3.49 -9.89
C ALA A 414 20.68 -4.51 -9.18
N GLN A 415 20.09 -5.45 -8.44
CA GLN A 415 20.82 -6.52 -7.74
C GLN A 415 21.60 -7.41 -8.70
N VAL A 416 20.93 -7.90 -9.76
CA VAL A 416 21.53 -8.79 -10.75
C VAL A 416 22.66 -8.07 -11.51
N GLU A 417 22.45 -6.82 -11.92
CA GLU A 417 23.49 -6.04 -12.60
C GLU A 417 24.66 -5.73 -11.68
N GLN A 418 24.41 -5.38 -10.42
CA GLN A 418 25.46 -5.20 -9.43
C GLN A 418 26.30 -6.47 -9.27
N CYS A 419 25.65 -7.63 -9.23
CA CYS A 419 26.34 -8.91 -9.16
C CYS A 419 27.18 -9.17 -10.43
N ARG A 420 26.65 -8.89 -11.62
CA ARG A 420 27.36 -9.05 -12.89
C ARG A 420 28.59 -8.14 -13.00
N ILE A 421 28.48 -6.89 -12.52
CA ILE A 421 29.59 -5.93 -12.43
C ILE A 421 30.66 -6.45 -11.46
N THR A 422 30.25 -6.84 -10.24
CA THR A 422 31.15 -7.35 -9.19
C THR A 422 31.90 -8.61 -9.65
N ALA A 423 31.21 -9.50 -10.38
CA ALA A 423 31.79 -10.70 -10.95
C ALA A 423 32.67 -10.45 -12.20
N ARG A 424 32.83 -9.18 -12.62
CA ARG A 424 33.53 -8.76 -13.84
C ARG A 424 32.97 -9.37 -15.13
N ALA A 425 31.70 -9.75 -15.13
CA ALA A 425 31.01 -10.26 -16.31
C ALA A 425 30.61 -9.12 -17.27
N VAL A 426 30.40 -7.91 -16.74
CA VAL A 426 30.11 -6.69 -17.49
C VAL A 426 30.80 -5.49 -16.85
N LYS A 427 30.91 -4.39 -17.59
CA LYS A 427 31.30 -3.08 -17.04
C LYS A 427 30.06 -2.38 -16.48
N ASP A 428 30.25 -1.49 -15.50
CA ASP A 428 29.18 -0.60 -15.04
C ASP A 428 28.82 0.39 -16.17
N ASP A 429 27.60 0.29 -16.68
CA ASP A 429 27.03 1.15 -17.73
C ASP A 429 25.95 2.09 -17.18
N GLY A 430 25.85 2.22 -15.85
CA GLY A 430 24.82 3.02 -15.18
C GLY A 430 23.45 2.36 -15.11
N THR A 431 23.29 1.08 -15.49
CA THR A 431 22.01 0.37 -15.33
C THR A 431 21.59 0.26 -13.86
N VAL A 432 22.52 0.00 -12.94
CA VAL A 432 22.23 -0.06 -11.50
C VAL A 432 21.65 1.28 -11.02
N GLU A 433 22.31 2.40 -11.33
CA GLU A 433 21.86 3.73 -10.89
C GLU A 433 20.50 4.11 -11.49
N ARG A 434 20.24 3.80 -12.77
CA ARG A 434 18.93 4.06 -13.40
C ARG A 434 17.81 3.26 -12.76
N ALA A 435 18.05 1.98 -12.45
CA ALA A 435 17.09 1.13 -11.77
C ALA A 435 16.79 1.63 -10.36
N VAL A 436 17.83 1.98 -9.58
CA VAL A 436 17.69 2.54 -8.23
C VAL A 436 16.96 3.88 -8.27
N ALA A 437 17.31 4.78 -9.20
CA ALA A 437 16.66 6.08 -9.34
C ALA A 437 15.15 5.94 -9.59
N THR A 438 14.74 4.96 -10.41
CA THR A 438 13.32 4.67 -10.68
C THR A 438 12.57 4.30 -9.40
N VAL A 439 13.18 3.44 -8.56
CA VAL A 439 12.58 2.99 -7.30
C VAL A 439 12.54 4.13 -6.28
N ARG A 440 13.60 4.93 -6.20
CA ARG A 440 13.68 6.10 -5.31
C ARG A 440 12.61 7.15 -5.60
N THR A 441 12.30 7.41 -6.87
CA THR A 441 11.29 8.40 -7.26
C THR A 441 9.87 7.84 -7.34
N ALA A 442 9.67 6.57 -7.03
CA ALA A 442 8.35 5.95 -7.07
C ALA A 442 7.41 6.55 -6.01
N PRO A 443 6.10 6.64 -6.27
CA PRO A 443 5.12 7.06 -5.27
C PRO A 443 5.18 6.24 -3.98
N ASP A 444 4.78 6.83 -2.85
CA ASP A 444 4.63 6.11 -1.59
C ASP A 444 3.46 5.13 -1.68
N LEU A 445 3.82 3.84 -1.77
CA LEU A 445 2.92 2.70 -1.69
C LEU A 445 3.26 1.92 -0.41
N THR A 446 2.26 1.31 0.23
CA THR A 446 2.49 0.39 1.35
C THR A 446 3.45 -0.71 0.92
N GLY A 447 4.58 -0.88 1.62
CA GLY A 447 5.65 -1.82 1.26
C GLY A 447 6.74 -1.29 0.30
N ALA A 448 6.59 -0.09 -0.28
CA ALA A 448 7.62 0.49 -1.15
C ALA A 448 8.86 0.98 -0.39
N SER A 449 8.75 1.30 0.90
CA SER A 449 9.87 1.74 1.74
C SER A 449 10.98 0.70 1.83
N ASP A 450 10.64 -0.58 2.01
CA ASP A 450 11.63 -1.66 2.09
C ASP A 450 12.30 -1.91 0.74
N LEU A 451 11.56 -1.77 -0.37
CA LEU A 451 12.12 -1.83 -1.72
C LEU A 451 13.11 -0.69 -1.98
N ARG A 452 12.79 0.54 -1.56
CA ARG A 452 13.71 1.67 -1.67
C ARG A 452 14.93 1.48 -0.78
N ALA A 453 14.75 1.03 0.46
CA ALA A 453 15.85 0.72 1.36
C ALA A 453 16.80 -0.32 0.73
N PHE A 454 16.25 -1.38 0.16
CA PHE A 454 17.05 -2.41 -0.51
C PHE A 454 17.75 -1.87 -1.77
N ALA A 455 17.07 -1.05 -2.58
CA ALA A 455 17.66 -0.39 -3.74
C ALA A 455 18.84 0.52 -3.36
N GLU A 456 18.70 1.32 -2.29
CA GLU A 456 19.79 2.17 -1.80
C GLU A 456 20.97 1.35 -1.25
N SER A 457 20.70 0.20 -0.63
CA SER A 457 21.79 -0.70 -0.20
C SER A 457 22.56 -1.28 -1.40
N ILE A 458 21.89 -1.57 -2.51
CA ILE A 458 22.54 -2.01 -3.75
C ILE A 458 23.38 -0.87 -4.34
N ALA A 459 22.86 0.36 -4.35
CA ALA A 459 23.61 1.54 -4.78
C ALA A 459 24.84 1.80 -3.90
N ALA A 460 24.74 1.57 -2.59
CA ALA A 460 25.85 1.69 -1.66
C ALA A 460 26.98 0.69 -1.99
N VAL A 461 26.63 -0.59 -2.19
CA VAL A 461 27.59 -1.62 -2.59
C VAL A 461 28.22 -1.31 -3.96
N ASN A 462 27.44 -0.77 -4.90
CA ASN A 462 27.98 -0.33 -6.20
C ASN A 462 28.99 0.83 -6.05
N ALA A 463 28.66 1.84 -5.24
CA ALA A 463 29.54 2.97 -4.97
C ALA A 463 30.86 2.52 -4.31
N ALA A 464 30.78 1.65 -3.31
CA ALA A 464 31.96 1.04 -2.69
C ALA A 464 32.80 0.26 -3.72
N GLY A 465 32.15 -0.51 -4.60
CA GLY A 465 32.82 -1.25 -5.69
C GLY A 465 33.54 -0.37 -6.71
N ARG A 466 33.12 0.90 -6.86
CA ARG A 466 33.81 1.92 -7.67
C ARG A 466 34.94 2.64 -6.92
N GLY A 467 35.16 2.32 -5.65
CA GLY A 467 36.16 3.00 -4.81
C GLY A 467 35.68 4.33 -4.25
N ASP A 468 34.36 4.53 -4.11
CA ASP A 468 33.76 5.72 -3.50
C ASP A 468 33.07 5.37 -2.17
N PRO A 469 33.85 5.19 -1.08
CA PRO A 469 33.29 4.85 0.24
C PRO A 469 32.44 5.97 0.84
N ALA A 470 32.67 7.24 0.48
CA ALA A 470 31.85 8.36 0.95
C ALA A 470 30.42 8.26 0.40
N ALA A 471 30.27 8.06 -0.91
CA ALA A 471 28.96 7.81 -1.50
C ALA A 471 28.32 6.51 -1.00
N ALA A 472 29.12 5.47 -0.72
CA ALA A 472 28.62 4.23 -0.11
C ALA A 472 28.01 4.48 1.27
N VAL A 473 28.68 5.26 2.12
CA VAL A 473 28.19 5.67 3.45
C VAL A 473 26.89 6.47 3.36
N ASP A 474 26.78 7.43 2.44
CA ASP A 474 25.56 8.22 2.28
C ASP A 474 24.36 7.36 1.84
N ARG A 475 24.60 6.45 0.89
CA ARG A 475 23.57 5.54 0.37
C ARG A 475 23.11 4.52 1.41
N ILE A 476 24.02 3.93 2.19
CA ILE A 476 23.63 2.95 3.21
C ILE A 476 22.90 3.60 4.39
N ARG A 477 23.21 4.85 4.73
CA ARG A 477 22.41 5.63 5.69
C ARG A 477 20.98 5.83 5.18
N ALA A 478 20.79 6.11 3.89
CA ALA A 478 19.46 6.20 3.30
C ALA A 478 18.71 4.86 3.36
N ALA A 479 19.40 3.73 3.14
CA ALA A 479 18.82 2.39 3.31
C ALA A 479 18.37 2.13 4.76
N ILE A 480 19.25 2.40 5.73
CA ILE A 480 18.98 2.25 7.18
C ILE A 480 17.81 3.12 7.64
N ALA A 481 17.67 4.34 7.10
CA ALA A 481 16.59 5.24 7.47
C ALA A 481 15.20 4.71 7.07
N GLN A 482 15.12 3.86 6.04
CA GLN A 482 13.86 3.42 5.45
C GLN A 482 13.48 1.98 5.80
N GLY A 483 14.45 1.07 5.92
CA GLY A 483 14.14 -0.35 6.11
C GLY A 483 13.73 -0.72 7.52
N GLN A 484 12.84 -1.72 7.62
CA GLN A 484 12.22 -2.12 8.87
C GLN A 484 12.75 -3.46 9.41
N ASP A 485 13.27 -4.35 8.57
CA ASP A 485 13.72 -5.69 9.00
C ASP A 485 15.00 -5.61 9.87
N PRO A 486 14.98 -6.11 11.12
CA PRO A 486 16.12 -6.00 12.02
C PRO A 486 17.38 -6.73 11.52
N LEU A 487 17.22 -7.91 10.91
CA LEU A 487 18.36 -8.68 10.40
C LEU A 487 19.05 -7.94 9.25
N GLN A 488 18.28 -7.39 8.32
CA GLN A 488 18.78 -6.62 7.20
C GLN A 488 19.41 -5.30 7.66
N ARG A 489 18.79 -4.60 8.63
CA ARG A 489 19.36 -3.40 9.24
C ARG A 489 20.69 -3.69 9.92
N ALA A 490 20.82 -4.81 10.63
CA ALA A 490 22.10 -5.23 11.22
C ALA A 490 23.21 -5.35 10.18
N ILE A 491 22.92 -6.00 9.04
CA ILE A 491 23.87 -6.12 7.93
C ILE A 491 24.27 -4.74 7.40
N TRP A 492 23.30 -3.85 7.19
CA TRP A 492 23.58 -2.50 6.68
C TRP A 492 24.35 -1.62 7.66
N HIS A 493 24.07 -1.70 8.96
CA HIS A 493 24.86 -1.03 9.99
C HIS A 493 26.29 -1.59 10.05
N GLY A 494 26.47 -2.89 9.86
CA GLY A 494 27.80 -3.50 9.71
C GLY A 494 28.57 -2.92 8.51
N LEU A 495 27.93 -2.82 7.34
CA LEU A 495 28.53 -2.19 6.16
C LEU A 495 28.88 -0.71 6.38
N LEU A 496 27.97 0.05 7.01
CA LEU A 496 28.22 1.44 7.40
C LEU A 496 29.46 1.55 8.30
N ALA A 497 29.60 0.64 9.26
CA ALA A 497 30.78 0.60 10.11
C ALA A 497 32.06 0.34 9.32
N SER A 498 32.09 -0.71 8.52
CA SER A 498 33.26 -1.10 7.71
C SER A 498 33.74 0.06 6.83
N TRP A 499 32.84 0.70 6.07
CA TRP A 499 33.21 1.82 5.19
C TRP A 499 33.60 3.08 5.96
N SER A 500 32.98 3.34 7.12
CA SER A 500 33.40 4.45 7.99
C SER A 500 34.83 4.23 8.54
N PHE A 501 35.18 2.99 8.88
CA PHE A 501 36.54 2.64 9.30
C PHE A 501 37.57 2.75 8.18
N GLU A 502 37.20 2.46 6.93
CA GLU A 502 38.06 2.70 5.76
C GLU A 502 38.37 4.19 5.57
N LEU A 503 37.41 5.06 5.92
CA LEU A 503 37.55 6.52 5.92
C LEU A 503 38.21 7.07 7.19
N CYS A 504 38.61 6.20 8.14
CA CYS A 504 39.09 6.59 9.47
C CYS A 504 38.12 7.43 10.31
N ASP A 505 36.81 7.37 10.03
CA ASP A 505 35.77 7.88 10.92
C ASP A 505 35.42 6.82 11.98
N LEU A 506 36.29 6.73 13.00
CA LEU A 506 36.14 5.77 14.09
C LEU A 506 34.88 6.04 14.94
N ALA A 507 34.41 7.28 15.01
CA ALA A 507 33.24 7.63 15.81
C ALA A 507 31.97 7.06 15.20
N THR A 508 31.70 7.37 13.91
CA THR A 508 30.56 6.79 13.18
C THR A 508 30.67 5.28 13.15
N GLY A 509 31.86 4.73 12.89
CA GLY A 509 32.06 3.29 12.78
C GLY A 509 31.72 2.53 14.08
N ARG A 510 32.13 3.03 15.25
CA ARG A 510 31.78 2.42 16.54
C ARG A 510 30.28 2.45 16.81
N THR A 511 29.61 3.59 16.58
CA THR A 511 28.16 3.70 16.74
C THR A 511 27.44 2.73 15.82
N ALA A 512 27.84 2.67 14.54
CA ALA A 512 27.23 1.76 13.58
C ALA A 512 27.43 0.28 13.96
N GLN A 513 28.58 -0.13 14.49
CA GLN A 513 28.76 -1.50 14.99
C GLN A 513 27.84 -1.80 16.19
N GLN A 514 27.70 -0.87 17.13
CA GLN A 514 26.82 -1.04 18.28
C GLN A 514 25.35 -1.15 17.84
N ASP A 515 24.94 -0.34 16.86
CA ASP A 515 23.61 -0.43 16.26
C ASP A 515 23.42 -1.77 15.54
N ALA A 516 24.43 -2.27 14.82
CA ALA A 516 24.38 -3.57 14.16
C ALA A 516 24.12 -4.72 15.16
N LEU A 517 24.83 -4.71 16.30
CA LEU A 517 24.63 -5.70 17.38
C LEU A 517 23.26 -5.55 18.03
N THR A 518 22.78 -4.32 18.23
CA THR A 518 21.43 -4.06 18.76
C THR A 518 20.35 -4.66 17.84
N GLN A 519 20.50 -4.47 16.53
CA GLN A 519 19.58 -5.02 15.53
C GLN A 519 19.67 -6.55 15.43
N LEU A 520 20.87 -7.14 15.58
CA LEU A 520 21.03 -8.60 15.66
C LEU A 520 20.34 -9.19 16.90
N ALA A 521 20.45 -8.53 18.05
CA ALA A 521 19.74 -8.95 19.26
C ALA A 521 18.21 -8.91 19.07
N ALA A 522 17.69 -7.86 18.43
CA ALA A 522 16.27 -7.78 18.06
C ALA A 522 15.87 -8.88 17.06
N ALA A 523 16.71 -9.17 16.06
CA ALA A 523 16.49 -10.27 15.12
C ALA A 523 16.47 -11.64 15.82
N GLN A 524 17.35 -11.86 16.81
CA GLN A 524 17.36 -13.08 17.61
C GLN A 524 16.10 -13.21 18.48
N GLN A 525 15.66 -12.12 19.12
CA GLN A 525 14.41 -12.12 19.90
C GLN A 525 13.19 -12.42 19.03
N ALA A 526 13.21 -11.99 17.78
CA ALA A 526 12.19 -12.29 16.77
C ALA A 526 12.35 -13.66 16.09
N GLY A 527 13.30 -14.51 16.52
CA GLY A 527 13.53 -15.83 15.93
C GLY A 527 14.15 -15.82 14.52
N ARG A 528 14.60 -14.67 14.02
CA ARG A 528 15.18 -14.51 12.67
C ARG A 528 16.70 -14.70 12.62
N ALA A 529 17.36 -14.74 13.77
CA ALA A 529 18.79 -15.02 13.88
C ALA A 529 19.05 -16.02 15.01
N ASP A 530 19.97 -16.96 14.78
CA ASP A 530 20.43 -17.86 15.84
C ASP A 530 21.52 -17.19 16.70
N SER A 531 21.71 -17.69 17.93
CA SER A 531 22.71 -17.16 18.86
C SER A 531 24.15 -17.33 18.36
N ALA A 532 24.40 -18.32 17.50
CA ALA A 532 25.72 -18.54 16.91
C ALA A 532 26.10 -17.46 15.89
N LEU A 533 25.13 -16.96 15.12
CA LEU A 533 25.27 -15.85 14.19
C LEU A 533 25.58 -14.55 14.94
N VAL A 534 24.86 -14.27 16.03
CA VAL A 534 25.11 -13.08 16.86
C VAL A 534 26.54 -13.08 17.37
N ARG A 535 26.98 -14.16 18.04
CA ARG A 535 28.34 -14.29 18.58
C ARG A 535 29.43 -14.16 17.51
N ARG A 536 29.23 -14.79 16.33
CA ARG A 536 30.19 -14.67 15.21
C ARG A 536 30.35 -13.22 14.75
N ASN A 537 29.25 -12.46 14.68
CA ASN A 537 29.30 -11.05 14.28
C ASN A 537 29.94 -10.17 15.36
N GLU A 538 29.67 -10.42 16.64
CA GLU A 538 30.35 -9.74 17.75
C GLU A 538 31.88 -9.89 17.68
N GLU A 539 32.37 -11.12 17.51
CA GLU A 539 33.80 -11.41 17.38
C GLU A 539 34.42 -10.74 16.14
N ALA A 540 33.72 -10.81 15.00
CA ALA A 540 34.17 -10.21 13.75
C ALA A 540 34.24 -8.67 13.84
N PHE A 541 33.21 -8.03 14.38
CA PHE A 541 33.16 -6.57 14.56
C PHE A 541 34.24 -6.09 15.53
N ALA A 542 34.47 -6.79 16.64
CA ALA A 542 35.54 -6.46 17.58
C ALA A 542 36.95 -6.60 16.95
N ALA A 543 37.15 -7.58 16.07
CA ALA A 543 38.41 -7.73 15.33
C ALA A 543 38.61 -6.61 14.30
N GLU A 544 37.55 -6.23 13.58
CA GLU A 544 37.59 -5.16 12.59
C GLU A 544 37.89 -3.79 13.23
N LEU A 545 37.21 -3.46 14.33
CA LEU A 545 37.43 -2.21 15.05
C LEU A 545 38.88 -2.05 15.51
N ARG A 546 39.46 -3.10 16.13
CA ARG A 546 40.87 -3.09 16.55
C ARG A 546 41.81 -2.82 15.38
N ARG A 547 41.59 -3.47 14.24
CA ARG A 547 42.40 -3.25 13.02
C ARG A 547 42.23 -1.83 12.47
N ALA A 548 41.03 -1.26 12.56
CA ALA A 548 40.77 0.12 12.16
C ALA A 548 41.50 1.12 13.06
N GLU A 549 41.41 0.94 14.39
CA GLU A 549 42.11 1.78 15.38
C GLU A 549 43.62 1.74 15.17
N GLU A 550 44.21 0.56 14.93
CA GLU A 550 45.63 0.42 14.63
C GLU A 550 46.03 1.12 13.33
N ARG A 551 45.24 0.99 12.25
CA ARG A 551 45.52 1.66 10.96
C ARG A 551 45.43 3.18 11.08
N CYS A 552 44.32 3.68 11.60
CA CYS A 552 44.04 5.11 11.66
C CYS A 552 44.93 5.82 12.69
N GLY A 553 45.25 5.16 13.80
CA GLY A 553 46.23 5.66 14.77
C GLY A 553 47.67 5.72 14.24
N LYS A 554 48.04 4.87 13.27
CA LYS A 554 49.33 4.96 12.55
C LYS A 554 49.31 6.10 11.53
N ALA A 555 48.23 6.28 10.77
CA ALA A 555 48.09 7.37 9.80
C ALA A 555 48.26 8.76 10.46
N ASP A 556 47.60 8.99 11.60
CA ASP A 556 47.71 10.23 12.39
C ASP A 556 49.14 10.50 12.91
N ARG A 557 49.90 9.45 13.23
CA ARG A 557 51.29 9.59 13.68
C ARG A 557 52.24 9.96 12.55
N THR A 558 52.05 9.39 11.37
CA THR A 558 52.90 9.63 10.19
C THR A 558 52.78 11.07 9.70
N ASP A 559 51.54 11.58 9.61
CA ASP A 559 51.23 12.96 9.20
C ASP A 559 51.75 14.00 10.22
N ARG A 560 51.80 13.62 11.50
CA ARG A 560 52.36 14.45 12.58
C ARG A 560 53.90 14.50 12.55
N THR A 561 54.58 13.42 12.17
CA THR A 561 56.05 13.40 11.98
C THR A 561 56.52 14.14 10.74
N ASP A 562 55.76 14.12 9.63
CA ASP A 562 56.11 14.91 8.44
C ASP A 562 55.89 16.41 8.64
N ARG A 563 54.90 16.79 9.46
CA ARG A 563 54.65 18.19 9.83
C ARG A 563 55.71 18.75 10.81
N THR A 564 56.29 17.92 11.67
CA THR A 564 57.39 18.32 12.56
C THR A 564 58.77 18.18 11.92
N GLY A 565 58.94 17.34 10.89
CA GLY A 565 60.18 17.21 10.12
C GLY A 565 60.44 18.35 9.13
N ARG A 566 59.40 19.10 8.72
CA ARG A 566 59.52 20.22 7.76
C ARG A 566 59.86 21.58 8.39
N THR A 567 59.92 21.67 9.72
CA THR A 567 60.33 22.90 10.45
C THR A 567 61.77 22.85 10.99
N GLY A 568 62.57 21.87 10.59
CA GLY A 568 63.92 21.65 11.13
C GLY A 568 65.04 21.74 10.10
N ASN A 569 65.03 22.69 9.16
CA ASN A 569 66.25 23.01 8.42
C ASN A 569 66.26 24.42 7.78
N THR A 570 66.17 25.45 8.61
CA THR A 570 66.66 26.81 8.28
C THR A 570 67.03 27.48 9.60
N ASP A 571 68.25 28.01 9.70
CA ASP A 571 68.90 28.70 10.83
C ASP A 571 69.76 27.76 11.72
N LYS A 572 71.09 27.87 11.84
CA LYS A 572 72.00 29.01 11.67
C LYS A 572 73.45 28.52 11.48
N GLU A 573 74.09 28.97 10.41
CA GLU A 573 75.49 29.41 10.48
C GLU A 573 75.51 30.75 11.22
N ARG A 574 76.22 30.82 12.35
CA ARG A 574 76.99 31.98 12.81
C ARG A 574 77.85 31.63 14.02
#